data_AF-A0A661JFM7-F1
#
_entry.id   AF-A0A661JFM7-F1
#
_cell.length_a   1.000
_cell.length_b   1.000
_cell.length_c   1.000
_cell.angle_alpha   90.00
_cell.angle_beta   90.00
_cell.angle_gamma   90.00
#
_symmetry.space_group_name_H-M   'P 1'
#
loop_
_entity.id
_entity.type
_entity.pdbx_description
1 polymer ?
#
loop_
_entity_poly.entity_id
_entity_poly.type
_entity_poly.pdbx_seq_one_letter_code
_entity_poly.pdbx_strand_id
1 'polypeptide(L)'
;MKVTRREFLKWCGISGVAIGVSPALLPKFAEALEQALAGNPPVIWVQGSGCTGCSVSLLNAVSPDIQDILLKIISLKFHPTVMAAQGETAIDYANEVANKYKGKFFLVVEGAIPTGSHGTFCVVGEKGGKEVTIVDWTKDLAKKAAGVLAFGTCAAYGGLPAAKPNPTNAKGVGDFL
;
A
#
# COMPACT_ATOMS: atom_id res chain seq x y z
N MET A 1 32.14 0.58 8.96
CA MET A 1 32.24 -0.44 10.04
C MET A 1 31.33 -1.60 9.64
N LYS A 2 31.89 -2.76 9.28
CA LYS A 2 31.08 -3.92 8.84
C LYS A 2 30.64 -4.70 10.08
N VAL A 3 29.39 -4.55 10.49
CA VAL A 3 28.79 -5.37 11.55
C VAL A 3 28.65 -6.79 11.02
N THR A 4 29.23 -7.75 11.73
CA THR A 4 29.09 -9.17 11.37
C THR A 4 27.70 -9.69 11.73
N ARG A 5 27.22 -10.73 11.03
CA ARG A 5 25.91 -11.37 11.33
C ARG A 5 25.78 -11.73 12.82
N ARG A 6 26.87 -12.18 13.44
CA ARG A 6 26.90 -12.56 14.86
C ARG A 6 26.77 -11.36 15.79
N GLU A 7 27.41 -10.24 15.45
CA GLU A 7 27.28 -8.99 16.20
C GLU A 7 25.86 -8.43 16.06
N PHE A 8 25.30 -8.40 14.85
CA PHE A 8 23.93 -7.96 14.61
C PHE A 8 22.91 -8.75 15.45
N LEU A 9 23.01 -10.09 15.46
CA LEU A 9 22.13 -10.95 16.25
C LEU A 9 22.28 -10.72 17.77
N LYS A 10 23.48 -10.39 18.24
CA LYS A 10 23.68 -10.00 19.65
C LYS A 10 22.97 -8.69 19.99
N TRP A 11 23.09 -7.68 19.12
CA TRP A 11 22.40 -6.40 19.30
C TRP A 11 20.87 -6.58 19.32
N CYS A 12 20.32 -7.35 18.39
CA CYS A 12 18.89 -7.67 18.37
C CYS A 12 18.43 -8.40 19.64
N GLY A 13 19.23 -9.35 20.13
CA GLY A 13 18.92 -10.06 21.38
C GLY A 13 18.93 -9.14 22.60
N ILE A 14 19.92 -8.26 22.71
CA ILE A 14 20.04 -7.28 23.81
C ILE A 14 18.85 -6.30 23.78
N SER A 15 18.52 -5.77 22.60
CA SER A 15 17.38 -4.85 22.44
C SER A 15 16.04 -5.53 22.75
N GLY A 16 15.87 -6.80 22.36
CA GLY A 16 14.67 -7.57 22.69
C GLY A 16 14.50 -7.75 24.19
N VAL A 17 15.58 -8.10 24.91
CA VAL A 17 15.56 -8.21 26.37
C VAL A 17 15.29 -6.86 27.04
N ALA A 18 15.86 -5.77 26.52
CA ALA A 18 15.67 -4.42 27.07
C ALA A 18 14.21 -3.93 26.98
N ILE A 19 13.44 -4.39 26.00
CA ILE A 19 12.01 -4.07 25.83
C ILE A 19 11.11 -5.08 26.58
N GLY A 20 11.70 -6.04 27.31
CA GLY A 20 10.96 -7.04 28.08
C GLY A 20 10.40 -8.18 27.23
N VAL A 21 10.92 -8.38 26.01
CA VAL A 21 10.59 -9.55 25.19
C VAL A 21 11.28 -10.76 25.81
N SER A 22 10.52 -11.54 26.56
CA SER A 22 10.99 -12.81 27.10
C SER A 22 11.51 -13.70 25.95
N PRO A 23 12.65 -14.39 26.09
CA PRO A 23 13.11 -15.38 25.13
C PRO A 23 12.07 -16.47 24.82
N ALA A 24 11.10 -16.69 25.72
CA ALA A 24 9.97 -17.61 25.50
C ALA A 24 8.94 -17.10 24.49
N LEU A 25 8.89 -15.79 24.21
CA LEU A 25 8.05 -15.18 23.19
C LEU A 25 8.69 -15.18 21.80
N LEU A 26 10.02 -15.36 21.71
CA LEU A 26 10.72 -15.45 20.41
C LEU A 26 10.12 -16.49 19.45
N PRO A 27 9.79 -17.73 19.86
CA PRO A 27 9.13 -18.68 18.97
C PRO A 27 7.72 -18.25 18.57
N LYS A 28 6.97 -17.54 19.43
CA LYS A 28 5.64 -16.99 19.06
C LYS A 28 5.74 -15.79 18.12
N PHE A 29 6.76 -14.95 18.26
CA PHE A 29 7.05 -13.90 17.29
C PHE A 29 7.50 -14.49 15.96
N ALA A 30 8.36 -15.51 16.00
CA ALA A 30 8.78 -16.23 14.80
C ALA A 30 7.59 -16.93 14.12
N GLU A 31 6.71 -17.62 14.86
CA GLU A 31 5.47 -18.20 14.33
C GLU A 31 4.49 -17.14 13.81
N ALA A 32 4.31 -16.03 14.52
CA ALA A 32 3.43 -14.95 14.06
C ALA A 32 3.99 -14.28 12.80
N LEU A 33 5.32 -14.13 12.72
CA LEU A 33 6.00 -13.61 11.55
C LEU A 33 5.95 -14.64 10.41
N GLU A 34 6.17 -15.92 10.67
CA GLU A 34 6.06 -17.02 9.71
C GLU A 34 4.62 -17.21 9.23
N GLN A 35 3.61 -17.03 10.07
CA GLN A 35 2.19 -17.05 9.68
C GLN A 35 1.81 -15.79 8.89
N ALA A 36 2.37 -14.63 9.25
CA ALA A 36 2.22 -13.39 8.48
C ALA A 36 2.92 -13.48 7.11
N LEU A 37 4.04 -14.20 7.03
CA LEU A 37 4.79 -14.50 5.81
C LEU A 37 4.16 -15.66 5.02
N ALA A 38 3.53 -16.64 5.68
CA ALA A 38 2.90 -17.81 5.04
C ALA A 38 1.68 -17.44 4.20
N GLY A 39 1.12 -16.24 4.43
CA GLY A 39 -0.08 -15.78 3.75
C GLY A 39 0.11 -14.47 3.02
N ASN A 40 1.23 -14.27 2.27
CA ASN A 40 1.50 -13.11 1.38
C ASN A 40 0.27 -12.21 1.19
N PRO A 41 0.04 -11.21 2.08
CA PRO A 41 -1.25 -10.55 2.15
C PRO A 41 -1.58 -9.90 0.80
N PRO A 42 -2.84 -9.97 0.35
CA PRO A 42 -3.25 -9.32 -0.88
C PRO A 42 -3.09 -7.81 -0.73
N VAL A 43 -2.41 -7.18 -1.69
CA VAL A 43 -2.24 -5.74 -1.76
C VAL A 43 -2.88 -5.22 -3.04
N ILE A 44 -3.71 -4.20 -2.89
CA ILE A 44 -4.25 -3.40 -4.00
C ILE A 44 -3.61 -2.02 -3.91
N TRP A 45 -2.89 -1.60 -4.94
CA TRP A 45 -2.20 -0.32 -5.01
C TRP A 45 -2.87 0.60 -6.02
N VAL A 46 -3.51 1.67 -5.54
CA VAL A 46 -4.16 2.67 -6.39
C VAL A 46 -3.34 3.95 -6.43
N GLN A 47 -3.37 4.64 -7.57
CA GLN A 47 -2.66 5.90 -7.79
C GLN A 47 -3.67 7.02 -8.05
N GLY A 48 -3.70 8.02 -7.17
CA GLY A 48 -4.46 9.26 -7.30
C GLY A 48 -3.64 10.36 -7.99
N SER A 49 -3.68 11.58 -7.44
CA SER A 49 -2.79 12.67 -7.85
C SER A 49 -1.36 12.41 -7.36
N GLY A 50 -0.68 11.44 -7.96
CA GLY A 50 0.68 11.03 -7.68
C GLY A 50 1.61 11.27 -8.86
N CYS A 51 2.91 11.04 -8.64
CA CYS A 51 3.95 11.13 -9.68
C CYS A 51 4.65 9.80 -9.95
N THR A 52 4.14 8.69 -9.39
CA THR A 52 4.74 7.34 -9.43
C THR A 52 6.10 7.25 -8.70
N GLY A 53 6.60 8.36 -8.14
CA GLY A 53 7.85 8.40 -7.40
C GLY A 53 7.84 7.52 -6.15
N CYS A 54 6.67 7.23 -5.57
CA CYS A 54 6.60 6.36 -4.41
C CYS A 54 6.73 4.89 -4.83
N SER A 55 6.12 4.48 -5.95
CA SER A 55 6.39 3.18 -6.57
C SER A 55 7.87 3.04 -6.92
N VAL A 56 8.47 4.01 -7.60
CA VAL A 56 9.91 3.97 -7.97
C VAL A 56 10.80 3.90 -6.72
N SER A 57 10.46 4.64 -5.67
CA SER A 57 11.16 4.55 -4.38
C SER A 57 11.08 3.15 -3.77
N LEU A 58 9.95 2.45 -3.90
CA LEU A 58 9.80 1.06 -3.46
C LEU A 58 10.63 0.09 -4.31
N LEU A 59 10.72 0.32 -5.62
CA LEU A 59 11.58 -0.49 -6.51
C LEU A 59 13.07 -0.43 -6.13
N ASN A 60 13.50 0.64 -5.46
CA ASN A 60 14.87 0.82 -4.99
C ASN A 60 15.15 0.16 -3.62
N ALA A 61 14.22 -0.65 -3.08
CA ALA A 61 14.44 -1.38 -1.84
C ALA A 61 15.68 -2.31 -1.93
N VAL A 62 16.53 -2.28 -0.91
CA VAL A 62 17.82 -3.01 -0.89
C VAL A 62 17.74 -4.31 -0.08
N SER A 63 17.07 -4.31 1.07
CA SER A 63 16.94 -5.50 1.91
C SER A 63 15.71 -5.40 2.83
N PRO A 64 14.66 -6.22 2.61
CA PRO A 64 14.48 -7.12 1.46
C PRO A 64 14.46 -6.34 0.13
N ASP A 65 14.92 -6.96 -0.96
CA ASP A 65 14.84 -6.35 -2.28
C ASP A 65 13.41 -6.45 -2.85
N ILE A 66 13.15 -5.77 -3.96
CA ILE A 66 11.81 -5.76 -4.56
C ILE A 66 11.35 -7.16 -5.01
N GLN A 67 12.26 -8.05 -5.40
CA GLN A 67 11.90 -9.40 -5.82
C GLN A 67 11.41 -10.21 -4.62
N ASP A 68 12.13 -10.14 -3.50
CA ASP A 68 11.73 -10.75 -2.23
C ASP A 68 10.41 -10.18 -1.74
N ILE A 69 10.21 -8.86 -1.81
CA ILE A 69 8.95 -8.23 -1.44
C ILE A 69 7.79 -8.81 -2.26
N LEU A 70 7.91 -8.84 -3.59
CA LEU A 70 6.82 -9.25 -4.48
C LEU A 70 6.57 -10.76 -4.51
N LEU A 71 7.60 -11.59 -4.27
CA LEU A 71 7.50 -13.05 -4.40
C LEU A 71 7.32 -13.76 -3.05
N LYS A 72 7.75 -13.15 -1.94
CA LYS A 72 7.83 -13.82 -0.63
C LYS A 72 7.16 -13.07 0.53
N ILE A 73 6.81 -11.79 0.35
CA ILE A 73 6.27 -10.98 1.46
C ILE A 73 4.83 -10.57 1.18
N ILE A 74 4.50 -10.05 0.00
CA ILE A 74 3.14 -9.60 -0.35
C ILE A 74 2.64 -10.28 -1.62
N SER A 75 1.32 -10.30 -1.80
CA SER A 75 0.73 -10.64 -3.09
C SER A 75 0.15 -9.37 -3.72
N LEU A 76 0.94 -8.70 -4.56
CA LEU A 76 0.52 -7.48 -5.25
C LEU A 76 -0.51 -7.83 -6.34
N LYS A 77 -1.80 -7.67 -6.01
CA LYS A 77 -2.92 -8.06 -6.88
C LYS A 77 -3.24 -7.02 -7.94
N PHE A 78 -3.03 -5.74 -7.61
CA PHE A 78 -3.25 -4.65 -8.53
C PHE A 78 -2.20 -3.57 -8.29
N HIS A 79 -1.55 -3.14 -9.37
CA HIS A 79 -0.66 -1.98 -9.37
C HIS A 79 -0.53 -1.51 -10.83
N PRO A 80 -1.05 -0.33 -11.19
CA PRO A 80 -1.24 0.06 -12.60
C PRO A 80 0.08 0.16 -13.37
N THR A 81 1.19 0.46 -12.71
CA THR A 81 2.51 0.60 -13.35
C THR A 81 3.18 -0.72 -13.75
N VAL A 82 2.91 -1.85 -13.07
CA VAL A 82 3.71 -3.08 -13.21
C VAL A 82 2.90 -4.35 -13.45
N MET A 83 1.57 -4.30 -13.32
CA MET A 83 0.72 -5.46 -13.54
C MET A 83 0.59 -5.81 -15.03
N ALA A 84 0.36 -7.09 -15.33
CA ALA A 84 0.25 -7.58 -16.70
C ALA A 84 -1.12 -7.29 -17.35
N ALA A 85 -2.21 -7.32 -16.58
CA ALA A 85 -3.54 -7.03 -17.08
C ALA A 85 -3.77 -5.51 -17.20
N GLN A 86 -4.76 -5.10 -17.99
CA GLN A 86 -5.04 -3.69 -18.27
C GLN A 86 -6.54 -3.43 -18.46
N GLY A 87 -6.91 -2.14 -18.45
CA GLY A 87 -8.28 -1.69 -18.72
C GLY A 87 -9.32 -2.21 -17.73
N GLU A 88 -10.56 -2.36 -18.20
CA GLU A 88 -11.70 -2.82 -17.39
C GLU A 88 -11.42 -4.17 -16.69
N THR A 89 -10.76 -5.11 -17.38
CA THR A 89 -10.37 -6.41 -16.81
C THR A 89 -9.52 -6.26 -15.55
N ALA A 90 -8.61 -5.28 -15.52
CA ALA A 90 -7.77 -5.02 -14.36
C ALA A 90 -8.58 -4.47 -13.18
N ILE A 91 -9.52 -3.56 -13.46
CA ILE A 91 -10.43 -2.97 -12.48
C ILE A 91 -11.36 -4.05 -11.90
N ASP A 92 -11.92 -4.91 -12.75
CA ASP A 92 -12.77 -6.01 -12.34
C ASP A 92 -12.06 -7.01 -11.44
N TYR A 93 -10.84 -7.39 -11.81
CA TYR A 93 -10.01 -8.27 -11.00
C TYR A 93 -9.72 -7.66 -9.61
N ALA A 94 -9.35 -6.38 -9.54
CA ALA A 94 -9.12 -5.70 -8.26
C ALA A 94 -10.37 -5.67 -7.39
N ASN A 95 -11.55 -5.41 -7.98
CA ASN A 95 -12.82 -5.44 -7.27
C ASN A 95 -13.21 -6.84 -6.79
N GLU A 96 -12.96 -7.88 -7.60
CA GLU A 96 -13.15 -9.28 -7.22
C GLU A 96 -12.26 -9.63 -6.02
N VAL A 97 -10.97 -9.28 -6.08
CA VAL A 97 -10.03 -9.46 -4.98
C VAL A 97 -10.51 -8.75 -3.71
N ALA A 98 -10.92 -7.49 -3.82
CA ALA A 98 -11.41 -6.71 -2.68
C ALA A 98 -12.64 -7.35 -2.02
N ASN A 99 -13.54 -7.94 -2.81
CA ASN A 99 -14.71 -8.65 -2.29
C ASN A 99 -14.32 -10.02 -1.68
N LYS A 100 -13.47 -10.79 -2.36
CA LYS A 100 -13.01 -12.12 -1.91
C LYS A 100 -12.20 -12.05 -0.61
N TYR A 101 -11.39 -11.02 -0.45
CA TYR A 101 -10.51 -10.82 0.70
C TYR A 101 -10.98 -9.70 1.64
N LYS A 102 -12.29 -9.43 1.68
CA LYS A 102 -12.88 -8.39 2.54
C LYS A 102 -12.39 -8.52 3.99
N GLY A 103 -11.88 -7.42 4.54
CA GLY A 103 -11.29 -7.30 5.87
C GLY A 103 -9.89 -7.92 6.02
N LYS A 104 -9.28 -8.39 4.91
CA LYS A 104 -8.00 -9.13 4.94
C LYS A 104 -6.95 -8.62 3.95
N PHE A 105 -7.32 -7.76 2.99
CA PHE A 105 -6.37 -7.16 2.06
C PHE A 105 -5.92 -5.77 2.53
N PHE A 106 -4.74 -5.32 2.10
CA PHE A 106 -4.28 -3.96 2.33
C PHE A 106 -4.47 -3.10 1.10
N LEU A 107 -5.02 -1.90 1.30
CA LEU A 107 -5.12 -0.88 0.27
C LEU A 107 -3.94 0.07 0.41
N VAL A 108 -3.09 0.16 -0.61
CA VAL A 108 -2.09 1.21 -0.71
C VAL A 108 -2.63 2.32 -1.60
N VAL A 109 -2.57 3.55 -1.12
CA VAL A 109 -2.92 4.74 -1.89
C VAL A 109 -1.66 5.57 -2.09
N GLU A 110 -1.28 5.78 -3.33
CA GLU A 110 -0.22 6.69 -3.73
C GLU A 110 -0.83 7.95 -4.36
N GLY A 111 -0.39 9.13 -3.93
CA GLY A 111 -0.94 10.40 -4.41
C GLY A 111 -2.16 10.87 -3.63
N ALA A 112 -2.46 12.16 -3.77
CA ALA A 112 -3.61 12.78 -3.10
C ALA A 112 -4.93 12.40 -3.76
N ILE A 113 -6.05 12.63 -3.05
CA ILE A 113 -7.41 12.37 -3.56
C ILE A 113 -8.06 13.71 -3.97
N PRO A 114 -8.15 14.05 -5.27
CA PRO A 114 -8.78 15.27 -5.76
C PRO A 114 -10.30 15.15 -5.74
N THR A 115 -10.96 15.86 -4.81
CA THR A 115 -12.41 15.76 -4.60
C THR A 115 -13.22 16.80 -5.39
N GLY A 116 -12.55 17.76 -6.04
CA GLY A 116 -13.18 18.78 -6.88
C GLY A 116 -13.83 18.18 -8.13
N SER A 117 -14.78 18.92 -8.72
CA SER A 117 -15.50 18.50 -9.93
C SER A 117 -16.06 17.07 -9.86
N HIS A 118 -16.60 16.68 -8.70
CA HIS A 118 -17.10 15.32 -8.46
C HIS A 118 -16.06 14.20 -8.70
N GLY A 119 -14.77 14.49 -8.47
CA GLY A 119 -13.68 13.52 -8.59
C GLY A 119 -13.09 13.37 -10.01
N THR A 120 -13.61 14.08 -11.01
CA THR A 120 -13.17 13.91 -12.42
C THR A 120 -11.75 14.38 -12.69
N PHE A 121 -11.12 15.13 -11.77
CA PHE A 121 -9.71 15.48 -11.87
C PHE A 121 -8.77 14.26 -11.80
N CYS A 122 -9.26 13.08 -11.39
CA CYS A 122 -8.50 11.84 -11.45
C CYS A 122 -9.41 10.64 -11.70
N VAL A 123 -9.49 10.26 -12.98
CA VAL A 123 -10.12 9.03 -13.47
C VAL A 123 -9.03 7.97 -13.63
N VAL A 124 -9.23 6.81 -13.01
CA VAL A 124 -8.21 5.73 -12.92
C VAL A 124 -8.56 4.51 -13.77
N GLY A 125 -9.72 4.53 -14.40
CA GLY A 125 -10.17 3.49 -15.31
C GLY A 125 -11.59 3.73 -15.79
N GLU A 126 -12.13 2.75 -16.48
CA GLU A 126 -13.51 2.72 -16.96
C GLU A 126 -14.08 1.32 -16.71
N LYS A 127 -15.38 1.25 -16.40
CA LYS A 127 -16.12 -0.01 -16.27
C LYS A 127 -17.51 0.14 -16.88
N GLY A 128 -17.83 -0.68 -17.88
CA GLY A 128 -19.14 -0.66 -18.55
C GLY A 128 -19.49 0.72 -19.14
N GLY A 129 -18.51 1.40 -19.74
CA GLY A 129 -18.70 2.74 -20.32
C GLY A 129 -18.78 3.88 -19.31
N LYS A 130 -18.47 3.62 -18.03
CA LYS A 130 -18.50 4.62 -16.95
C LYS A 130 -17.13 4.84 -16.36
N GLU A 131 -16.73 6.09 -16.24
CA GLU A 131 -15.50 6.49 -15.58
C GLU A 131 -15.46 5.97 -14.14
N VAL A 132 -14.30 5.47 -13.74
CA VAL A 132 -13.99 5.10 -12.36
C VAL A 132 -13.08 6.19 -11.81
N THR A 133 -13.63 7.06 -10.95
CA THR A 133 -12.85 8.10 -10.27
C THR A 133 -12.04 7.50 -9.13
N ILE A 134 -10.87 8.09 -8.83
CA ILE A 134 -10.09 7.68 -7.65
C ILE A 134 -10.89 7.90 -6.35
N VAL A 135 -11.75 8.92 -6.31
CA VAL A 135 -12.62 9.24 -5.18
C VAL A 135 -13.55 8.07 -4.87
N ASP A 136 -14.34 7.64 -5.85
CA ASP A 136 -15.32 6.58 -5.66
C ASP A 136 -14.65 5.24 -5.38
N TRP A 137 -13.58 4.95 -6.13
CA TRP A 137 -12.91 3.66 -6.03
C TRP A 137 -12.14 3.49 -4.72
N THR A 138 -11.39 4.52 -4.29
CA THR A 138 -10.69 4.49 -2.99
C THR A 138 -11.69 4.35 -1.86
N LYS A 139 -12.84 5.03 -1.92
CA LYS A 139 -13.89 4.94 -0.88
C LYS A 139 -14.53 3.55 -0.82
N ASP A 140 -14.77 2.90 -1.94
CA ASP A 140 -15.30 1.53 -1.98
C ASP A 140 -14.27 0.51 -1.47
N LEU A 141 -13.03 0.59 -1.93
CA LEU A 141 -11.94 -0.30 -1.52
C LEU A 141 -11.61 -0.14 -0.04
N ALA A 142 -11.52 1.09 0.48
CA ALA A 142 -11.18 1.35 1.87
C ALA A 142 -12.17 0.71 2.86
N LYS A 143 -13.47 0.70 2.54
CA LYS A 143 -14.51 0.04 3.36
C LYS A 143 -14.34 -1.48 3.47
N LYS A 144 -13.59 -2.08 2.54
CA LYS A 144 -13.37 -3.52 2.45
C LYS A 144 -11.95 -3.91 2.88
N ALA A 145 -11.02 -2.97 2.99
CA ALA A 145 -9.64 -3.23 3.35
C ALA A 145 -9.50 -3.57 4.85
N ALA A 146 -8.48 -4.36 5.19
CA ALA A 146 -8.01 -4.56 6.57
C ALA A 146 -7.34 -3.29 7.11
N GLY A 147 -6.67 -2.54 6.23
CA GLY A 147 -6.03 -1.28 6.54
C GLY A 147 -5.67 -0.53 5.26
N VAL A 148 -5.58 0.79 5.38
CA VAL A 148 -5.20 1.69 4.29
C VAL A 148 -3.83 2.30 4.59
N LEU A 149 -2.90 2.16 3.65
CA LEU A 149 -1.56 2.74 3.71
C LEU A 149 -1.53 3.97 2.80
N ALA A 150 -1.50 5.16 3.40
CA ALA A 150 -1.31 6.41 2.69
C ALA A 150 0.18 6.59 2.36
N PHE A 151 0.59 6.17 1.16
CA PHE A 151 1.99 5.99 0.80
C PHE A 151 2.55 7.25 0.11
N GLY A 152 3.43 7.97 0.82
CA GLY A 152 4.04 9.22 0.40
C GLY A 152 3.28 10.47 0.87
N THR A 153 3.95 11.63 0.91
CA THR A 153 3.41 12.89 1.46
C THR A 153 2.11 13.33 0.78
N CYS A 154 1.96 13.11 -0.53
CA CYS A 154 0.73 13.43 -1.24
C CYS A 154 -0.46 12.63 -0.72
N ALA A 155 -0.30 11.33 -0.51
CA ALA A 155 -1.35 10.49 0.04
C ALA A 155 -1.56 10.77 1.53
N ALA A 156 -0.50 10.95 2.31
CA ALA A 156 -0.60 11.17 3.75
C ALA A 156 -1.26 12.51 4.11
N TYR A 157 -0.91 13.59 3.40
CA TYR A 157 -1.24 14.97 3.80
C TYR A 157 -1.73 15.86 2.65
N GLY A 158 -2.01 15.30 1.48
CA GLY A 158 -2.37 16.04 0.27
C GLY A 158 -1.17 16.54 -0.53
N GLY A 159 -0.08 16.93 0.13
CA GLY A 159 1.20 17.25 -0.52
C GLY A 159 1.13 18.35 -1.58
N LEU A 160 1.95 18.24 -2.63
CA LEU A 160 2.00 19.23 -3.71
C LEU A 160 0.65 19.45 -4.41
N PRO A 161 -0.16 18.41 -4.72
CA PRO A 161 -1.50 18.61 -5.28
C PRO A 161 -2.44 19.47 -4.41
N ALA A 162 -2.30 19.40 -3.08
CA ALA A 162 -3.13 20.15 -2.14
C ALA A 162 -2.55 21.53 -1.76
N ALA A 163 -1.35 21.88 -2.25
CA ALA A 163 -0.76 23.18 -2.01
C ALA A 163 -1.60 24.30 -2.63
N LYS A 164 -1.53 25.51 -2.04
CA LYS A 164 -2.25 26.69 -2.56
C LYS A 164 -1.90 26.89 -4.05
N PRO A 165 -2.89 27.07 -4.94
CA PRO A 165 -4.31 27.37 -4.66
C PRO A 165 -5.26 26.16 -4.54
N ASN A 166 -4.77 24.92 -4.59
CA ASN A 166 -5.55 23.68 -4.54
C ASN A 166 -6.79 23.66 -5.47
N PRO A 167 -6.61 23.85 -6.80
CA PRO A 167 -7.73 23.99 -7.73
C PRO A 167 -8.56 22.70 -7.88
N THR A 168 -7.98 21.54 -7.54
CA THR A 168 -8.63 20.23 -7.64
C THR A 168 -9.26 19.77 -6.33
N ASN A 169 -9.17 20.58 -5.27
CA ASN A 169 -9.59 20.23 -3.91
C ASN A 169 -9.02 18.86 -3.46
N ALA A 170 -7.71 18.68 -3.69
CA ALA A 170 -6.94 17.51 -3.28
C ALA A 170 -6.79 17.44 -1.77
N LYS A 171 -6.88 16.22 -1.24
CA LYS A 171 -6.81 15.89 0.19
C LYS A 171 -5.88 14.72 0.43
N GLY A 172 -5.31 14.65 1.64
CA GLY A 172 -4.72 13.41 2.13
C GLY A 172 -5.81 12.36 2.36
N VAL A 173 -5.42 11.08 2.37
CA VAL A 173 -6.30 9.93 2.54
C VAL A 173 -7.05 9.99 3.87
N GLY A 174 -6.36 10.39 4.96
CA GLY A 174 -6.97 10.53 6.28
C GLY A 174 -8.04 11.64 6.35
N ASP A 175 -7.84 12.74 5.62
CA ASP A 175 -8.82 13.84 5.56
C ASP A 175 -9.98 13.53 4.60
N PHE A 176 -9.80 12.53 3.73
CA PHE A 176 -10.77 12.14 2.72
C PHE A 176 -11.74 11.04 3.21
N LEU A 177 -11.24 10.04 3.95
CA LEU A 177 -12.00 8.88 4.43
C LEU A 177 -12.75 9.16 5.74
#